data_AF-M5U537-F1
#
_entry.id   AF-M5U537-F1
#
_cell.length_a   1.000
_cell.length_b   1.000
_cell.length_c   1.000
_cell.angle_alpha   90.00
_cell.angle_beta   90.00
_cell.angle_gamma   90.00
#
_symmetry.space_group_name_H-M   'P 1'
#
loop_
_entity.id
_entity.type
_entity.pdbx_description
1 polymer ?
#
loop_
_entity_poly.entity_id
_entity_poly.type
_entity_poly.pdbx_seq_one_letter_code
_entity_poly.pdbx_strand_id
1 'polypeptide(L)'
;MLAITFAFLSTVLLHPSAESLAEVQWNASTRKVEVALRLRIADEQRLLQSVSSQSATVILADEAALERAGLSVIRRRIGFGKLNDLQSPTNTSKQPQGTEVAKRYQWIGRRSEGGHAWWFFEIATPSGRPTHLRCTLFEKPSDPQNRNDSSHDHLHAMPVSTFLILADAQPASDPPAERRSSSPRPNSMTLTPEHPISEIQWVVPAS
;
A
#
# COMPACT_ATOMS: atom_id res chain seq x y z
N MET A 1 -17.41 8.41 -42.25
CA MET A 1 -16.10 8.82 -41.70
C MET A 1 -16.15 9.39 -40.28
N LEU A 2 -17.23 10.05 -39.83
CA LEU A 2 -17.32 10.65 -38.48
C LEU A 2 -17.24 9.65 -37.30
N ALA A 3 -17.74 8.42 -37.47
CA ALA A 3 -17.80 7.42 -36.38
C ALA A 3 -16.41 6.86 -36.00
N ILE A 4 -15.47 6.79 -36.94
CA ILE A 4 -14.12 6.28 -36.71
C ILE A 4 -13.30 7.29 -35.90
N THR A 5 -13.48 8.59 -36.16
CA THR A 5 -12.84 9.67 -35.40
C THR A 5 -13.34 9.74 -33.96
N PHE A 6 -14.62 9.50 -33.72
CA PHE A 6 -15.19 9.49 -32.36
C PHE A 6 -14.72 8.29 -31.53
N ALA A 7 -14.60 7.11 -32.15
CA ALA A 7 -14.06 5.92 -31.49
C ALA A 7 -12.59 6.10 -31.06
N PHE A 8 -11.76 6.69 -31.93
CA PHE A 8 -10.37 7.01 -31.59
C PHE A 8 -10.25 8.03 -30.45
N LEU A 9 -11.12 9.05 -30.43
CA LEU A 9 -11.15 10.05 -29.36
C LEU A 9 -11.61 9.44 -28.03
N SER A 10 -12.55 8.49 -28.08
CA SER A 10 -13.06 7.79 -26.88
C SER A 10 -12.02 6.87 -26.24
N THR A 11 -11.14 6.25 -27.04
CA THR A 11 -10.02 5.43 -26.53
C THR A 11 -8.89 6.26 -25.90
N VAL A 12 -8.74 7.53 -26.30
CA VAL A 12 -7.73 8.44 -25.70
C VAL A 12 -8.20 8.98 -24.35
N LEU A 13 -9.52 9.09 -24.13
CA LEU A 13 -10.10 9.61 -22.89
C LEU A 13 -10.20 8.56 -21.76
N LEU A 14 -10.11 7.27 -22.08
CA LEU A 14 -9.96 6.20 -21.10
C LEU A 14 -8.49 6.06 -20.72
N HIS A 15 -7.93 7.07 -20.06
CA HIS A 15 -6.63 6.90 -19.43
C HIS A 15 -6.77 5.85 -18.32
N PRO A 16 -5.95 4.77 -18.31
CA PRO A 16 -5.93 3.84 -17.20
C PRO A 16 -5.56 4.62 -15.94
N SER A 17 -6.53 4.81 -15.05
CA SER A 17 -6.31 5.48 -13.78
C SER A 17 -5.16 4.79 -13.06
N ALA A 18 -4.22 5.60 -12.59
CA ALA A 18 -3.06 5.13 -11.84
C ALA A 18 -3.48 4.77 -10.43
N GLU A 19 -4.15 3.63 -10.30
CA GLU A 19 -4.63 3.15 -9.01
C GLU A 19 -3.61 2.16 -8.45
N SER A 20 -2.90 2.61 -7.41
CA SER A 20 -2.23 1.68 -6.51
C SER A 20 -3.29 1.12 -5.57
N LEU A 21 -3.41 -0.20 -5.54
CA LEU A 21 -4.42 -0.92 -4.78
C LEU A 21 -3.73 -1.65 -3.64
N ALA A 22 -4.26 -1.53 -2.43
CA ALA A 22 -3.81 -2.30 -1.28
C ALA A 22 -4.98 -3.07 -0.69
N GLU A 23 -4.87 -4.37 -0.60
CA GLU A 23 -5.81 -5.21 0.15
C GLU A 23 -5.24 -5.40 1.55
N VAL A 24 -6.07 -5.16 2.56
CA VAL A 24 -5.65 -5.19 3.96
C VAL A 24 -6.62 -6.06 4.74
N GLN A 25 -6.08 -7.01 5.49
CA GLN A 25 -6.85 -7.92 6.32
C GLN A 25 -6.30 -7.95 7.75
N TRP A 26 -7.19 -8.03 8.75
CA TRP A 26 -6.80 -8.28 10.13
C TRP A 26 -6.93 -9.77 10.44
N ASN A 27 -5.85 -10.37 10.92
CA ASN A 27 -5.85 -11.75 11.40
C ASN A 27 -5.85 -11.77 12.94
N ALA A 28 -7.02 -12.05 13.51
CA ALA A 28 -7.21 -12.04 14.96
C ALA A 28 -6.41 -13.14 15.68
N SER A 29 -6.14 -14.26 15.01
CA SER A 29 -5.41 -15.40 15.60
C SER A 29 -3.91 -15.10 15.75
N THR A 30 -3.31 -14.48 14.74
CA THR A 30 -1.88 -14.13 14.74
C THR A 30 -1.62 -12.72 15.28
N ARG A 31 -2.67 -11.91 15.46
CA ARG A 31 -2.60 -10.47 15.80
C ARG A 31 -1.74 -9.68 14.81
N LYS A 32 -1.89 -10.00 13.53
CA LYS A 32 -1.17 -9.36 12.43
C LYS A 32 -2.15 -8.75 11.43
N VAL A 33 -1.71 -7.65 10.83
CA VAL A 33 -2.32 -7.11 9.62
C VAL A 33 -1.59 -7.73 8.44
N GLU A 34 -2.33 -8.37 7.55
CA GLU A 34 -1.85 -8.93 6.29
C GLU A 34 -2.13 -7.92 5.18
N VAL A 35 -1.13 -7.63 4.35
CA VAL A 35 -1.23 -6.61 3.30
C VAL A 35 -0.75 -7.16 1.96
N ALA A 36 -1.59 -7.01 0.94
CA ALA A 36 -1.21 -7.19 -0.46
C ALA A 36 -1.26 -5.83 -1.17
N LEU A 37 -0.10 -5.30 -1.53
CA LEU A 37 0.06 -3.98 -2.14
C LEU A 37 0.42 -4.13 -3.62
N ARG A 38 -0.46 -3.67 -4.50
CA ARG A 38 -0.25 -3.58 -5.94
C ARG A 38 0.37 -2.24 -6.31
N LEU A 39 1.56 -2.31 -6.90
CA LEU A 39 2.34 -1.16 -7.36
C LEU A 39 2.50 -1.23 -8.87
N ARG A 40 2.55 -0.07 -9.54
CA ARG A 40 3.10 -0.02 -10.90
C ARG A 40 4.60 -0.30 -10.85
N ILE A 41 5.15 -0.91 -11.90
CA ILE A 41 6.59 -1.18 -11.96
C ILE A 41 7.43 0.09 -11.82
N ALA A 42 7.00 1.20 -12.41
CA ALA A 42 7.70 2.49 -12.27
C ALA A 42 7.72 3.00 -10.81
N ASP A 43 6.61 2.83 -10.09
CA ASP A 43 6.50 3.25 -8.69
C ASP A 43 7.30 2.32 -7.77
N GLU A 44 7.25 1.01 -8.01
CA GLU A 44 8.11 0.03 -7.34
C GLU A 44 9.60 0.40 -7.49
N GLN A 45 10.04 0.68 -8.72
CA GLN A 45 11.43 1.06 -8.97
C GLN A 45 11.81 2.35 -8.23
N ARG A 46 10.94 3.36 -8.24
CA ARG A 46 11.15 4.62 -7.51
C ARG A 46 11.21 4.40 -6.00
N LEU A 47 10.34 3.56 -5.45
CA LEU A 47 10.33 3.19 -4.03
C LEU A 47 11.64 2.50 -3.63
N LEU A 48 12.11 1.53 -4.42
CA LEU A 48 13.36 0.83 -4.17
C LEU A 48 14.58 1.77 -4.25
N GLN A 49 14.60 2.67 -5.23
CA GLN A 49 15.65 3.69 -5.37
C GLN A 49 15.65 4.70 -4.21
N SER A 50 14.49 4.95 -3.58
CA SER A 50 14.41 5.87 -2.42
C SER A 50 15.12 5.35 -1.16
N VAL A 51 15.46 4.06 -1.11
CA VAL A 51 16.07 3.40 0.06
C VAL A 51 17.41 2.74 -0.23
N SER A 52 17.85 2.69 -1.50
CA SER A 52 19.08 2.01 -1.92
C SER A 52 19.78 2.80 -3.02
N SER A 53 21.11 2.84 -2.99
CA SER A 53 21.93 3.40 -4.07
C SER A 53 22.10 2.45 -5.26
N GLN A 54 21.66 1.19 -5.14
CA GLN A 54 21.72 0.22 -6.24
C GLN A 54 20.59 0.46 -7.25
N SER A 55 20.80 0.05 -8.50
CA SER A 55 19.72 0.09 -9.48
C SER A 55 18.59 -0.86 -9.10
N ALA A 56 17.36 -0.47 -9.38
CA ALA A 56 16.19 -1.31 -9.10
C ALA A 56 16.27 -2.67 -9.81
N THR A 57 16.89 -2.74 -10.99
CA THR A 57 17.09 -3.99 -11.73
C THR A 57 17.98 -4.99 -10.99
N VAL A 58 19.03 -4.51 -10.32
CA VAL A 58 19.92 -5.36 -9.51
C VAL A 58 19.20 -5.83 -8.26
N ILE A 59 18.46 -4.93 -7.60
CA ILE A 59 17.67 -5.27 -6.41
C ILE A 59 16.61 -6.32 -6.73
N LEU A 60 15.89 -6.17 -7.86
CA LEU A 60 14.83 -7.09 -8.27
C LEU A 60 15.35 -8.47 -8.70
N ALA A 61 16.63 -8.59 -9.05
CA ALA A 61 17.26 -9.85 -9.42
C ALA A 61 17.77 -10.65 -8.21
N ASP A 62 17.93 -10.01 -7.04
CA ASP A 62 18.39 -10.64 -5.80
C ASP A 62 17.28 -10.58 -4.74
N GLU A 63 16.72 -11.74 -4.39
CA GLU A 63 15.63 -11.85 -3.43
C GLU A 63 15.99 -11.28 -2.04
N ALA A 64 17.23 -11.46 -1.58
CA ALA A 64 17.67 -10.95 -0.28
C ALA A 64 17.91 -9.43 -0.32
N ALA A 65 18.32 -8.87 -1.46
CA ALA A 65 18.38 -7.42 -1.64
C ALA A 65 16.98 -6.82 -1.71
N LEU A 66 16.07 -7.47 -2.44
CA LEU A 66 14.67 -7.07 -2.57
C LEU A 66 13.96 -7.06 -1.22
N GLU A 67 14.10 -8.12 -0.42
CA GLU A 67 13.51 -8.19 0.92
C GLU A 67 13.97 -7.02 1.80
N ARG A 68 15.29 -6.79 1.86
CA ARG A 68 15.86 -5.71 2.68
C ARG A 68 15.38 -4.33 2.23
N ALA A 69 15.34 -4.09 0.92
CA ALA A 69 14.86 -2.84 0.35
C ALA A 69 13.35 -2.66 0.57
N GLY A 70 12.55 -3.69 0.31
CA GLY A 70 11.10 -3.71 0.53
C GLY A 70 10.74 -3.45 1.99
N LEU A 71 11.40 -4.13 2.94
CA LEU A 71 11.24 -3.85 4.38
C LEU A 71 11.61 -2.42 4.74
N SER A 72 12.69 -1.86 4.16
CA SER A 72 13.08 -0.48 4.39
C SER A 72 12.00 0.51 3.92
N VAL A 73 11.40 0.28 2.75
CA VAL A 73 10.29 1.09 2.23
C VAL A 73 9.08 0.99 3.16
N ILE A 74 8.59 -0.23 3.43
CA ILE A 74 7.37 -0.44 4.20
C ILE A 74 7.50 0.16 5.60
N ARG A 75 8.62 -0.06 6.30
CA ARG A 75 8.86 0.48 7.64
C ARG A 75 8.84 2.01 7.70
N ARG A 76 9.28 2.68 6.63
CA ARG A 76 9.31 4.14 6.55
C ARG A 76 7.98 4.74 6.11
N ARG A 77 7.24 4.03 5.25
CA ARG A 77 6.11 4.61 4.50
C ARG A 77 4.75 4.10 4.93
N ILE A 78 4.68 2.99 5.66
CA ILE A 78 3.42 2.33 6.04
C ILE A 78 3.42 2.12 7.55
N GLY A 79 2.30 2.40 8.21
CA GLY A 79 2.13 2.14 9.64
C GLY A 79 0.68 1.86 10.02
N PHE A 80 0.47 0.89 10.90
CA PHE A 80 -0.84 0.54 11.47
C PHE A 80 -0.80 0.70 12.99
N GLY A 81 -1.87 1.22 13.58
CA GLY A 81 -1.96 1.40 15.03
C GLY A 81 -3.22 2.11 15.50
N LYS A 82 -3.18 2.62 16.73
CA LYS A 82 -4.17 3.60 17.22
C LYS A 82 -3.71 5.01 16.84
N LEU A 83 -4.63 5.97 16.83
CA LEU A 83 -4.34 7.37 16.46
C LEU A 83 -3.13 7.95 17.23
N ASN A 84 -3.10 7.78 18.55
CA ASN A 84 -2.03 8.28 19.41
C ASN A 84 -0.65 7.65 19.11
N ASP A 85 -0.64 6.37 18.71
CA ASP A 85 0.59 5.64 18.37
C ASP A 85 1.22 6.19 17.08
N LEU A 86 0.38 6.62 16.14
CA LEU A 86 0.79 7.11 14.82
C LEU A 86 1.10 8.61 14.80
N GLN A 87 0.48 9.41 15.69
CA GLN A 87 0.69 10.86 15.79
C GLN A 87 1.92 11.26 16.61
N SER A 88 2.48 10.35 17.42
CA SER A 88 3.61 10.69 18.30
C SER A 88 4.84 11.15 17.49
N PRO A 89 5.43 12.33 17.76
CA PRO A 89 6.43 12.99 16.91
C PRO A 89 7.79 12.30 16.81
N THR A 90 8.05 11.27 17.61
CA THR A 90 9.13 10.31 17.33
C THR A 90 8.93 9.68 15.93
N ASN A 91 7.67 9.43 15.55
CA ASN A 91 7.01 9.49 14.23
C ASN A 91 7.73 9.97 12.95
N THR A 92 8.14 11.24 12.96
CA THR A 92 7.73 12.12 11.83
C THR A 92 8.82 12.89 11.12
N SER A 93 10.11 12.67 11.40
CA SER A 93 11.15 13.17 10.47
C SER A 93 12.51 12.49 10.58
N LYS A 94 12.77 11.78 11.69
CA LYS A 94 13.95 10.93 11.89
C LYS A 94 13.59 9.80 12.87
N GLN A 95 12.68 8.91 12.48
CA GLN A 95 12.16 7.95 13.44
C GLN A 95 13.13 6.78 13.71
N PRO A 96 13.31 6.35 14.99
CA PRO A 96 14.41 5.52 15.42
C PRO A 96 14.39 4.14 14.78
N GLN A 97 15.60 3.66 14.53
CA GLN A 97 15.97 2.25 14.56
C GLN A 97 15.73 1.63 15.95
N GLY A 98 14.52 1.77 16.51
CA GLY A 98 14.11 0.99 17.66
C GLY A 98 13.93 -0.44 17.16
N THR A 99 14.78 -1.35 17.63
CA THR A 99 14.75 -2.79 17.31
C THR A 99 13.35 -3.39 17.43
N GLU A 100 12.53 -2.89 18.37
CA GLU A 100 11.17 -3.36 18.62
C GLU A 100 10.14 -2.99 17.55
N VAL A 101 10.24 -1.83 16.88
CA VAL A 101 9.33 -1.48 15.79
C VAL A 101 9.74 -2.20 14.51
N ALA A 102 11.05 -2.32 14.25
CA ALA A 102 11.57 -3.03 13.08
C ALA A 102 11.16 -4.52 13.06
N LYS A 103 11.11 -5.17 14.22
CA LYS A 103 10.69 -6.58 14.38
C LYS A 103 9.22 -6.82 14.06
N ARG A 104 8.36 -5.79 13.99
CA ARG A 104 6.93 -5.97 13.71
C ARG A 104 6.62 -6.21 12.24
N TYR A 105 7.54 -5.86 11.34
CA TYR A 105 7.34 -5.94 9.90
C TYR A 105 7.99 -7.20 9.35
N GLN A 106 7.20 -7.99 8.64
CA GLN A 106 7.66 -9.22 8.00
C GLN A 106 7.35 -9.14 6.50
N TRP A 107 8.38 -9.31 5.68
CA TRP A 107 8.23 -9.46 4.24
C TRP A 107 7.81 -10.88 3.92
N ILE A 108 6.82 -11.05 3.06
CA ILE A 108 6.34 -12.37 2.62
C ILE A 108 6.80 -12.64 1.19
N GLY A 109 6.76 -11.64 0.31
CA GLY A 109 7.27 -11.81 -1.04
C GLY A 109 6.81 -10.76 -2.04
N ARG A 110 7.22 -10.98 -3.29
CA ARG A 110 6.84 -10.19 -4.45
C ARG A 110 6.30 -11.10 -5.55
N ARG A 111 5.27 -10.66 -6.27
CA ARG A 111 4.79 -11.30 -7.50
C ARG A 111 4.60 -10.28 -8.61
N SER A 112 5.28 -10.45 -9.73
CA SER A 112 5.06 -9.61 -10.93
C SER A 112 3.75 -9.93 -11.62
N GLU A 113 3.04 -8.91 -12.10
CA GLU A 113 1.79 -9.00 -12.86
C GLU A 113 1.77 -7.94 -13.97
N GLY A 114 2.32 -8.27 -15.13
CA GLY A 114 2.36 -7.36 -16.29
C GLY A 114 3.05 -6.03 -15.95
N GLY A 115 2.31 -4.92 -16.11
CA GLY A 115 2.78 -3.57 -15.74
C GLY A 115 2.78 -3.25 -14.25
N HIS A 116 2.49 -4.24 -13.40
CA HIS A 116 2.39 -4.10 -11.95
C HIS A 116 3.20 -5.17 -11.20
N ALA A 117 3.39 -4.97 -9.90
CA ALA A 117 3.91 -5.94 -8.97
C ALA A 117 3.09 -5.93 -7.69
N TRP A 118 2.85 -7.10 -7.13
CA TRP A 118 2.29 -7.28 -5.80
C TRP A 118 3.42 -7.43 -4.78
N TRP A 119 3.34 -6.68 -3.70
CA TRP A 119 4.14 -6.86 -2.49
C TRP A 119 3.24 -7.47 -1.41
N PHE A 120 3.74 -8.51 -0.76
CA PHE A 120 3.06 -9.18 0.34
C PHE A 120 3.87 -9.00 1.61
N PHE A 121 3.23 -8.52 2.67
CA PHE A 121 3.88 -8.32 3.96
C PHE A 121 2.87 -8.37 5.10
N GLU A 122 3.38 -8.60 6.31
CA GLU A 122 2.60 -8.65 7.54
C GLU A 122 3.15 -7.66 8.56
N ILE A 123 2.25 -7.11 9.38
CA ILE A 123 2.59 -6.16 10.44
C ILE A 123 1.95 -6.61 11.75
N ALA A 124 2.77 -6.96 12.73
CA ALA A 124 2.31 -7.31 14.08
C ALA A 124 1.78 -6.08 14.82
N THR A 125 0.57 -6.18 15.37
CA THR A 125 -0.04 -5.10 16.19
C THR A 125 -0.31 -5.60 17.61
N PRO A 126 0.67 -5.46 18.53
CA PRO A 126 0.56 -6.00 19.89
C PRO A 126 -0.57 -5.35 20.70
N SER A 127 -0.98 -4.13 20.33
CA SER A 127 -2.10 -3.41 20.93
C SER A 127 -3.50 -3.88 20.47
N GLY A 128 -3.56 -4.93 19.64
CA GLY A 128 -4.78 -5.50 19.09
C GLY A 128 -5.10 -4.95 17.70
N ARG A 129 -6.38 -5.05 17.30
CA ARG A 129 -6.84 -4.62 15.98
C ARG A 129 -6.57 -3.12 15.77
N PRO A 130 -5.86 -2.71 14.70
CA PRO A 130 -5.60 -1.30 14.46
C PRO A 130 -6.86 -0.58 14.00
N THR A 131 -6.97 0.69 14.38
CA THR A 131 -8.07 1.57 13.98
C THR A 131 -7.62 2.62 12.97
N HIS A 132 -6.31 2.79 12.77
CA HIS A 132 -5.77 3.81 11.87
C HIS A 132 -4.62 3.27 11.03
N LEU A 133 -4.51 3.82 9.82
CA LEU A 133 -3.44 3.58 8.85
C LEU A 133 -2.74 4.91 8.53
N ARG A 134 -1.41 4.88 8.52
CA ARG A 134 -0.55 5.90 7.92
C ARG A 134 0.08 5.35 6.65
N CYS A 135 -0.08 6.05 5.53
CA CYS A 135 0.53 5.68 4.25
C CYS A 135 1.13 6.91 3.55
N THR A 136 2.45 6.91 3.38
CA THR A 136 3.21 8.00 2.75
C THR A 136 3.99 7.53 1.52
N LEU A 137 3.59 6.41 0.90
CA LEU A 137 4.31 5.78 -0.22
C LEU A 137 4.60 6.74 -1.38
N PHE A 138 3.66 7.64 -1.69
CA PHE A 138 3.72 8.56 -2.82
C PHE A 138 3.98 10.01 -2.43
N GLU A 139 4.29 10.29 -1.16
CA GLU A 139 4.76 11.60 -0.77
C GLU A 139 6.13 11.85 -1.44
N LYS A 140 6.27 12.98 -2.13
CA LYS A 140 7.59 13.41 -2.60
C LYS A 140 8.49 13.57 -1.37
N PRO A 141 9.72 13.03 -1.37
CA PRO A 141 10.69 13.40 -0.36
C PRO A 141 10.86 14.92 -0.42
N SER A 142 10.61 15.59 0.70
CA SER A 142 10.76 17.03 0.86
C SER A 142 12.25 17.37 0.81
N ASP A 143 12.78 17.48 -0.41
CA ASP A 143 14.15 17.92 -0.65
C ASP A 143 14.13 19.45 -0.78
N PRO A 144 14.79 20.21 0.12
CA PRO A 144 14.77 21.68 0.06
C PRO A 144 15.56 22.28 -1.11
N GLN A 145 16.13 21.47 -2.04
CA GLN A 145 17.11 21.95 -3.02
C GLN A 145 16.81 21.72 -4.51
N ASN A 146 15.71 21.09 -4.92
CA ASN A 146 15.42 20.93 -6.36
C ASN A 146 14.18 21.71 -6.81
N ARG A 147 14.43 22.97 -7.19
CA ARG A 147 13.46 23.88 -7.84
C ARG A 147 13.36 23.69 -9.37
N ASN A 148 13.89 22.59 -9.91
CA ASN A 148 13.95 22.33 -11.35
C ASN A 148 13.09 21.12 -11.80
N ASP A 149 12.05 20.76 -11.05
CA ASP A 149 11.04 19.84 -11.57
C ASP A 149 10.31 20.54 -12.73
N SER A 150 10.57 20.07 -13.95
CA SER A 150 10.02 20.65 -15.16
C SER A 150 8.49 20.65 -15.11
N SER A 151 7.90 21.76 -15.51
CA SER A 151 6.47 22.07 -15.53
C SER A 151 5.60 21.11 -16.36
N HIS A 152 6.20 20.09 -16.99
CA HIS A 152 5.54 19.14 -17.88
C HIS A 152 5.12 17.82 -17.21
N ASP A 153 5.47 17.58 -15.95
CA ASP A 153 5.10 16.34 -15.23
C ASP A 153 3.74 16.45 -14.48
N HIS A 154 3.00 17.55 -14.66
CA HIS A 154 1.82 17.91 -13.85
C HIS A 154 0.46 17.54 -14.45
N LEU A 155 0.38 16.65 -15.43
CA LEU A 155 -0.89 16.26 -16.08
C LEU A 155 -1.33 14.82 -15.83
N HIS A 156 -0.80 14.20 -14.77
CA HIS A 156 -1.34 12.94 -14.24
C HIS A 156 -2.01 13.24 -12.90
N ALA A 157 -3.27 12.81 -12.77
CA ALA A 157 -4.02 12.89 -11.51
C ALA A 157 -3.13 12.46 -10.33
N MET A 158 -3.25 13.16 -9.20
CA MET A 158 -2.51 12.78 -8.00
C MET A 158 -2.67 11.28 -7.72
N PRO A 159 -1.58 10.56 -7.40
CA PRO A 159 -1.66 9.12 -7.19
C PRO A 159 -2.66 8.84 -6.07
N VAL A 160 -3.70 8.09 -6.41
CA VAL A 160 -4.74 7.68 -5.47
C VAL A 160 -4.35 6.32 -4.93
N SER A 161 -4.17 6.24 -3.61
CA SER A 161 -3.96 4.96 -2.93
C SER A 161 -5.30 4.43 -2.46
N THR A 162 -5.78 3.36 -3.08
CA THR A 162 -7.02 2.70 -2.70
C THR A 162 -6.72 1.53 -1.77
N PHE A 163 -7.27 1.56 -0.56
CA PHE A 163 -7.17 0.47 0.41
C PHE A 163 -8.50 -0.27 0.50
N LEU A 164 -8.51 -1.55 0.13
CA LEU A 164 -9.63 -2.45 0.33
C LEU A 164 -9.49 -3.13 1.69
N ILE A 165 -10.42 -2.85 2.60
CA ILE A 165 -10.44 -3.47 3.92
C ILE A 165 -11.26 -4.75 3.85
N LEU A 166 -10.59 -5.89 4.05
CA LEU A 166 -11.18 -7.21 4.01
C LEU A 166 -11.72 -7.62 5.39
N ALA A 167 -12.67 -8.56 5.41
CA ALA A 167 -13.19 -9.14 6.63
C ALA A 167 -12.08 -9.89 7.40
N ASP A 168 -12.23 -10.01 8.71
CA ASP A 168 -11.22 -10.68 9.55
C ASP A 168 -10.99 -12.13 9.08
N ALA A 169 -9.72 -12.53 9.06
CA ALA A 169 -9.37 -13.93 8.82
C ALA A 169 -9.87 -14.75 10.02
N GLN A 170 -10.97 -15.49 9.82
CA GLN A 170 -11.46 -16.46 10.81
C GLN A 170 -10.45 -17.62 10.91
N PRO A 171 -10.13 -18.11 12.11
CA PRO A 171 -9.41 -19.38 12.23
C PRO A 171 -10.22 -20.48 11.54
N ALA A 172 -9.56 -21.38 10.83
CA ALA A 172 -10.19 -22.49 10.14
C ALA A 172 -10.81 -23.47 11.16
N SER A 173 -12.01 -23.16 11.65
CA SER A 173 -12.84 -24.06 12.45
C SER A 173 -14.09 -24.42 11.64
N ASP A 174 -14.05 -25.65 11.11
CA ASP A 174 -15.08 -26.47 10.46
C ASP A 174 -15.81 -25.95 9.19
N PRO A 175 -16.11 -26.85 8.21
CA PRO A 175 -16.88 -26.48 7.04
C PRO A 175 -18.37 -26.53 7.36
N PRO A 176 -19.18 -25.55 6.92
CA PRO A 176 -20.50 -25.97 6.47
C PRO A 176 -21.04 -25.20 5.25
N ALA A 177 -21.68 -26.02 4.41
CA ALA A 177 -22.88 -25.78 3.62
C ALA A 177 -22.98 -24.50 2.77
N GLU A 178 -23.07 -24.73 1.47
CA GLU A 178 -23.66 -23.84 0.46
C GLU A 178 -24.72 -22.89 1.03
N ARG A 179 -24.53 -21.57 0.84
CA ARG A 179 -25.64 -20.65 0.65
C ARG A 179 -25.21 -19.37 -0.06
N ARG A 180 -26.17 -18.90 -0.86
CA ARG A 180 -26.05 -17.92 -1.93
C ARG A 180 -25.81 -16.49 -1.44
N SER A 181 -24.93 -15.80 -2.17
CA SER A 181 -25.03 -14.43 -2.67
C SER A 181 -25.92 -13.44 -1.91
N SER A 182 -25.28 -12.61 -1.10
CA SER A 182 -25.46 -11.15 -1.10
C SER A 182 -24.24 -10.52 -0.42
N SER A 183 -23.12 -10.39 -1.16
CA SER A 183 -21.86 -9.91 -0.62
C SER A 183 -21.95 -8.41 -0.26
N PRO A 184 -21.64 -8.00 0.98
CA PRO A 184 -21.26 -6.63 1.24
C PRO A 184 -19.96 -6.39 0.47
N ARG A 185 -19.92 -5.37 -0.39
CA ARG A 185 -18.67 -4.98 -1.05
C ARG A 185 -17.62 -4.65 0.03
N PRO A 186 -16.34 -4.99 -0.16
CA PRO A 186 -15.30 -4.53 0.75
C PRO A 186 -15.34 -3.01 0.83
N ASN A 187 -15.20 -2.45 2.03
CA ASN A 187 -15.11 -1.01 2.20
C ASN A 187 -13.78 -0.55 1.62
N SER A 188 -13.83 0.17 0.51
CA SER A 188 -12.66 0.82 -0.09
C SER A 188 -12.47 2.19 0.57
N MET A 189 -11.34 2.39 1.25
CA MET A 189 -10.91 3.70 1.70
C MET A 189 -9.92 4.27 0.69
N THR A 190 -10.19 5.48 0.21
CA THR A 190 -9.31 6.19 -0.71
C THR A 190 -8.47 7.18 0.09
N LEU A 191 -7.15 7.06 0.03
CA LEU A 191 -6.22 7.98 0.70
C LEU A 191 -5.59 8.94 -0.29
N THR A 192 -5.74 10.23 -0.03
CA THR A 192 -5.04 11.32 -0.72
C THR A 192 -3.85 11.80 0.12
N PRO A 193 -2.73 12.19 -0.52
CA PRO A 193 -1.44 12.43 0.13
C PRO A 193 -1.38 13.71 0.97
N GLU A 194 -2.46 14.47 1.10
CA GLU A 194 -2.40 15.79 1.72
C GLU A 194 -2.00 15.66 3.21
N HIS A 195 -2.48 14.66 3.99
CA HIS A 195 -2.15 14.49 5.43
C HIS A 195 -2.50 13.07 6.00
N PRO A 196 -1.73 11.95 5.84
CA PRO A 196 -2.38 10.64 5.92
C PRO A 196 -2.15 9.92 7.27
N ILE A 197 -2.97 10.24 8.26
CA ILE A 197 -3.44 9.26 9.24
C ILE A 197 -4.95 9.17 9.06
N SER A 198 -5.46 7.99 8.70
CA SER A 198 -6.89 7.79 8.40
C SER A 198 -7.46 6.63 9.19
N GLU A 199 -8.74 6.74 9.54
CA GLU A 199 -9.49 5.71 10.26
C GLU A 199 -9.78 4.50 9.35
N ILE A 200 -9.55 3.29 9.84
CA ILE A 200 -9.81 2.03 9.14
C ILE A 200 -11.17 1.49 9.61
N GLN A 201 -12.11 1.34 8.69
CA GLN A 201 -13.39 0.70 8.97
C GLN A 201 -13.39 -0.74 8.48
N TRP A 202 -13.45 -1.67 9.45
CA TRP A 202 -13.53 -3.09 9.15
C TRP A 202 -14.98 -3.55 9.10
N VAL A 203 -15.38 -4.23 8.02
CA VAL A 203 -16.70 -4.86 7.91
C VAL A 203 -16.60 -6.29 8.45
N VAL A 204 -17.33 -6.58 9.52
CA VAL A 204 -17.59 -7.96 9.95
C VAL A 204 -18.83 -8.43 9.19
N PRO A 205 -18.77 -9.53 8.41
CA PRO A 205 -19.98 -10.07 7.81
C PRO A 205 -20.96 -10.43 8.93
N ALA A 206 -22.20 -9.96 8.81
CA ALA A 206 -23.27 -10.34 9.72
C ALA A 206 -23.35 -11.87 9.75
N SER A 207 -23.22 -12.43 10.95
CA SER A 207 -23.23 -13.88 11.21
C SER A 207 -24.63 -14.47 11.03
#